data_AF-A0AA41AM90-F1
#
_entry.id   AF-A0AA41AM90-F1
#
_cell.length_a   1.000
_cell.length_b   1.000
_cell.length_c   1.000
_cell.angle_alpha   90.00
_cell.angle_beta   90.00
_cell.angle_gamma   90.00
#
_symmetry.space_group_name_H-M   'P 1'
#
loop_
_entity.id
_entity.type
_entity.pdbx_description
1 polymer ?
#
loop_
_entity_poly.entity_id
_entity_poly.type
_entity_poly.pdbx_seq_one_letter_code
_entity_poly.pdbx_strand_id
1 'polypeptide(L)'
;MTAQQSADQTTPLRDRIAAALYDHSHPGWALSFPDLDQDQRDTYLARADAVLAVLPAPVDRRAVLREAADRIDRTELPQDDVDCFDNGARWATKLLRRMADETAATETPWPTRQRWRVELFDYLAEEWAPGTSWPTREQATERYELMKAKAPTWKDGTPVRRRVVRETTTYTVEADTEPAAGARQDGAQP
;
A
#
# COMPACT_ATOMS: atom_id res chain seq x y z
N MET A 1 -23.26 10.53 17.43
CA MET A 1 -22.58 9.21 17.45
C MET A 1 -22.60 8.66 16.04
N THR A 2 -21.47 8.68 15.35
CA THR A 2 -21.23 7.90 14.11
C THR A 2 -19.72 7.80 13.93
N ALA A 3 -19.13 6.79 14.56
CA ALA A 3 -17.76 6.35 14.32
C ALA A 3 -17.84 5.15 13.36
N GLN A 4 -17.81 5.41 12.06
CA GLN A 4 -17.90 4.35 11.04
C GLN A 4 -16.76 4.42 10.00
N GLN A 5 -15.75 5.27 10.19
CA GLN A 5 -14.65 5.42 9.22
C GLN A 5 -13.35 4.66 9.57
N SER A 6 -13.26 4.00 10.74
CA SER A 6 -12.00 3.38 11.19
C SER A 6 -11.79 1.94 10.71
N ALA A 7 -12.85 1.24 10.31
CA ALA A 7 -12.76 -0.19 9.95
C ALA A 7 -12.18 -0.42 8.54
N ASP A 8 -12.37 0.49 7.58
CA ASP A 8 -11.95 0.26 6.20
C ASP A 8 -10.46 0.56 5.96
N GLN A 9 -9.92 1.57 6.63
CA GLN A 9 -8.51 1.96 6.50
C GLN A 9 -7.54 0.99 7.18
N THR A 10 -8.03 0.10 8.04
CA THR A 10 -7.20 -0.87 8.77
C THR A 10 -6.91 -2.13 7.95
N THR A 11 -7.80 -2.52 7.02
CA THR A 11 -7.60 -3.69 6.14
C THR A 11 -6.36 -3.54 5.24
N PRO A 12 -6.13 -2.40 4.55
CA PRO A 12 -4.91 -2.20 3.76
C PRO A 12 -3.63 -2.23 4.61
N LEU A 13 -3.68 -1.76 5.86
CA LEU A 13 -2.54 -1.78 6.77
C LEU A 13 -2.26 -3.18 7.32
N ARG A 14 -3.31 -3.91 7.69
CA ARG A 14 -3.26 -5.31 8.14
C ARG A 14 -2.58 -6.20 7.10
N ASP A 15 -2.99 -6.09 5.84
CA ASP A 15 -2.45 -6.89 4.75
C ASP A 15 -0.98 -6.54 4.46
N ARG A 16 -0.61 -5.26 4.60
CA ARG A 16 0.78 -4.81 4.50
C ARG A 16 1.68 -5.38 5.59
N ILE A 17 1.20 -5.37 6.82
CA ILE A 17 1.94 -5.93 7.96
C ILE A 17 2.08 -7.44 7.78
N ALA A 18 1.01 -8.13 7.38
CA ALA A 18 1.03 -9.56 7.12
C ALA A 18 2.04 -9.93 6.01
N ALA A 19 2.04 -9.19 4.90
CA ALA A 19 2.99 -9.36 3.81
C ALA A 19 4.44 -9.14 4.27
N ALA A 20 4.70 -8.08 5.04
CA ALA A 20 6.04 -7.79 5.56
C ALA A 20 6.55 -8.87 6.54
N LEU A 21 5.67 -9.36 7.42
CA LEU A 21 5.98 -10.46 8.34
C LEU A 21 6.31 -11.76 7.59
N TYR A 22 5.57 -12.04 6.50
CA TYR A 22 5.85 -13.17 5.65
C TYR A 22 7.20 -13.04 4.93
N ASP A 23 7.46 -11.89 4.29
CA ASP A 23 8.72 -11.62 3.58
C ASP A 23 9.93 -11.73 4.52
N HIS A 24 9.79 -11.23 5.75
CA HIS A 24 10.83 -11.34 6.77
C HIS A 24 11.09 -12.80 7.22
N SER A 25 10.03 -13.59 7.36
CA SER A 25 10.13 -15.00 7.79
C SER A 25 10.68 -15.92 6.68
N HIS A 26 10.55 -15.51 5.42
CA HIS A 26 10.86 -16.33 4.26
C HIS A 26 11.79 -15.62 3.26
N PRO A 27 13.00 -15.21 3.70
CA PRO A 27 13.93 -14.51 2.82
C PRO A 27 14.31 -15.40 1.62
N GLY A 28 14.10 -14.87 0.41
CA GLY A 28 14.45 -15.56 -0.84
C GLY A 28 13.45 -16.60 -1.33
N TRP A 29 12.27 -16.72 -0.70
CA TRP A 29 11.20 -17.57 -1.21
C TRP A 29 10.54 -16.94 -2.44
N ALA A 30 10.12 -17.80 -3.38
CA ALA A 30 9.52 -17.34 -4.64
C ALA A 30 8.05 -16.93 -4.49
N LEU A 31 7.33 -17.60 -3.60
CA LEU A 31 5.93 -17.31 -3.26
C LEU A 31 5.86 -15.99 -2.50
N SER A 32 4.94 -15.12 -2.90
CA SER A 32 4.63 -13.90 -2.16
C SER A 32 3.38 -14.07 -1.31
N PHE A 33 3.19 -13.22 -0.30
CA PHE A 33 2.04 -13.30 0.60
C PHE A 33 0.65 -13.44 -0.09
N PRO A 34 0.36 -12.72 -1.20
CA PRO A 34 -0.90 -12.91 -1.93
C PRO A 34 -1.09 -14.30 -2.55
N ASP A 35 0.01 -15.01 -2.83
CA ASP A 35 0.02 -16.31 -3.51
C ASP A 35 -0.09 -17.51 -2.54
N LEU A 36 -0.13 -17.24 -1.24
CA LEU A 36 -0.26 -18.28 -0.22
C LEU A 36 -1.66 -18.87 -0.23
N ASP A 37 -1.75 -20.13 0.21
CA ASP A 37 -3.04 -20.73 0.52
C ASP A 37 -3.75 -20.00 1.67
N GLN A 38 -5.07 -20.19 1.77
CA GLN A 38 -5.92 -19.47 2.71
C GLN A 38 -5.45 -19.62 4.17
N ASP A 39 -5.11 -20.85 4.58
CA ASP A 39 -4.73 -21.16 5.98
C ASP A 39 -3.41 -20.46 6.35
N GLN A 40 -2.45 -20.44 5.43
CA GLN A 40 -1.20 -19.72 5.60
C GLN A 40 -1.43 -18.22 5.66
N ARG A 41 -2.26 -17.64 4.78
CA ARG A 41 -2.60 -16.21 4.84
C ARG A 41 -3.25 -15.85 6.16
N ASP A 42 -4.22 -16.63 6.61
CA ASP A 42 -4.95 -16.37 7.84
C ASP A 42 -4.04 -16.38 9.07
N THR A 43 -3.01 -17.24 9.07
CA THR A 43 -1.98 -17.24 10.11
C THR A 43 -1.24 -15.90 10.19
N TYR A 44 -0.84 -15.33 9.05
CA TYR A 44 -0.12 -14.05 9.01
C TYR A 44 -1.03 -12.85 9.23
N LEU A 45 -2.28 -12.92 8.78
CA LEU A 45 -3.30 -11.92 9.06
C LEU A 45 -3.61 -11.86 10.57
N ALA A 46 -3.72 -13.00 11.26
CA ALA A 46 -3.90 -13.04 12.71
C ALA A 46 -2.69 -12.44 13.46
N ARG A 47 -1.47 -12.64 12.96
CA ARG A 47 -0.28 -11.97 13.51
C ARG A 47 -0.28 -10.47 13.26
N ALA A 48 -0.74 -10.02 12.09
CA ALA A 48 -0.92 -8.60 11.80
C ALA A 48 -1.95 -7.97 12.73
N ASP A 49 -3.06 -8.66 13.02
CA ASP A 49 -4.06 -8.21 14.00
C ASP A 49 -3.47 -8.06 15.40
N ALA A 50 -2.63 -9.00 15.83
CA ALA A 50 -1.92 -8.90 17.11
C ALA A 50 -0.98 -7.69 17.17
N VAL A 51 -0.29 -7.37 16.06
CA VAL A 51 0.53 -6.15 15.96
C VAL A 51 -0.35 -4.90 16.02
N LEU A 52 -1.45 -4.86 15.27
CA LEU A 52 -2.39 -3.73 15.29
C LEU A 52 -3.00 -3.51 16.68
N ALA A 53 -3.25 -4.59 17.44
CA ALA A 53 -3.80 -4.51 18.78
C ALA A 53 -2.85 -3.89 19.83
N VAL A 54 -1.52 -3.94 19.60
CA VAL A 54 -0.53 -3.33 20.50
C VAL A 54 -0.08 -1.94 20.05
N LEU A 55 -0.42 -1.54 18.82
CA LEU A 55 -0.16 -0.19 18.35
C LEU A 55 -1.14 0.76 19.04
N PRO A 56 -0.67 1.97 19.43
CA PRO A 56 -1.60 3.00 19.89
C PRO A 56 -2.62 3.26 18.80
N ALA A 57 -3.86 3.57 19.20
CA ALA A 57 -4.91 3.93 18.26
C ALA A 57 -4.35 4.97 17.26
N PRO A 58 -4.63 4.81 15.96
CA PRO A 58 -4.14 5.74 14.96
C PRO A 58 -4.65 7.12 15.34
N VAL A 59 -3.72 7.98 15.78
CA VAL A 59 -4.03 9.36 16.09
C VAL A 59 -4.21 10.04 14.75
N ASP A 60 -5.39 10.63 14.52
CA ASP A 60 -5.60 11.53 13.39
C ASP A 60 -4.65 12.72 13.56
N ARG A 61 -3.46 12.59 12.98
CA ARG A 61 -2.38 13.56 13.10
C ARG A 61 -2.80 14.89 12.49
N ARG A 62 -3.69 14.90 11.48
CA ARG A 62 -4.27 16.13 10.94
C ARG A 62 -5.15 16.80 11.99
N ALA A 63 -6.04 16.05 12.64
CA ALA A 63 -6.88 16.59 13.71
C ALA A 63 -6.04 17.14 14.87
N VAL A 64 -5.01 16.41 15.31
CA VAL A 64 -4.10 16.87 16.38
C VAL A 64 -3.33 18.14 15.97
N LEU A 65 -2.83 18.22 14.74
CA LEU A 65 -2.14 19.41 14.26
C LEU A 65 -3.07 20.62 14.15
N ARG A 66 -4.34 20.41 13.76
CA ARG A 66 -5.37 21.47 13.76
C ARG A 66 -5.73 21.92 15.15
N GLU A 67 -5.98 20.98 16.07
CA GLU A 67 -6.26 21.29 17.47
C GLU A 67 -5.10 22.06 18.12
N ALA A 68 -3.86 21.66 17.84
CA ALA A 68 -2.68 22.38 18.30
C ALA A 68 -2.61 23.81 17.74
N ALA A 69 -2.93 23.99 16.45
CA ALA A 69 -3.00 25.32 15.84
C ALA A 69 -4.07 26.18 16.50
N ASP A 70 -5.26 25.62 16.76
CA ASP A 70 -6.39 26.34 17.37
C ASP A 70 -6.12 26.69 18.84
N ARG A 71 -5.37 25.87 19.57
CA ARG A 71 -4.92 26.21 20.94
C ARG A 71 -3.92 27.36 20.99
N ILE A 72 -3.11 27.55 19.93
CA ILE A 72 -2.16 28.67 19.82
C ILE A 72 -2.88 29.94 19.35
N ASP A 73 -3.88 29.79 18.50
CA ASP A 73 -4.75 30.87 17.99
C ASP A 73 -5.74 31.33 19.09
N ARG A 74 -5.22 31.71 20.26
CA ARG A 74 -6.02 32.31 21.34
C ARG A 74 -6.43 33.72 20.94
N THR A 75 -7.69 33.87 20.55
CA THR A 75 -8.37 35.13 20.19
C THR A 75 -8.71 36.02 21.38
N GLU A 76 -8.42 35.60 22.61
CA GLU A 76 -8.83 36.29 23.84
C GLU A 76 -7.80 37.28 24.41
N LEU A 77 -6.63 37.44 23.78
CA LEU A 77 -5.65 38.43 24.22
C LEU A 77 -6.03 39.83 23.71
N PRO A 78 -6.03 40.87 24.57
CA PRO A 78 -6.26 42.25 24.14
C PRO A 78 -5.29 42.65 23.04
N GLN A 79 -5.81 43.31 22.01
CA GLN A 79 -5.07 43.71 20.81
C GLN A 79 -3.95 44.75 21.06
N ASP A 80 -3.84 45.23 22.30
CA ASP A 80 -2.90 46.28 22.71
C ASP A 80 -1.54 45.74 23.19
N ASP A 81 -1.40 44.41 23.38
CA ASP A 81 -0.16 43.73 23.81
C ASP A 81 0.51 42.93 22.66
N VAL A 82 0.46 43.45 21.42
CA VAL A 82 1.12 42.83 20.26
C VAL A 82 2.63 43.05 20.34
N ASP A 83 3.33 42.16 21.02
CA ASP A 83 4.79 42.13 21.06
C ASP A 83 5.38 41.12 20.03
N CYS A 84 6.70 40.93 20.07
CA CYS A 84 7.39 40.02 19.16
C CYS A 84 6.96 38.54 19.30
N PHE A 85 6.28 38.15 20.40
CA PHE A 85 5.79 36.79 20.60
C PHE A 85 4.53 36.50 19.78
N ASP A 86 3.68 37.49 19.49
CA ASP A 86 2.49 37.32 18.64
C ASP A 86 2.84 36.93 17.19
N ASN A 87 3.93 37.49 16.67
CA ASN A 87 4.43 37.13 15.34
C ASN A 87 4.91 35.67 15.31
N GLY A 88 5.52 35.19 16.40
CA GLY A 88 5.93 33.79 16.55
C GLY A 88 4.74 32.83 16.63
N ALA A 89 3.72 33.18 17.41
CA ALA A 89 2.50 32.38 17.54
C ALA A 89 1.76 32.26 16.20
N ARG A 90 1.57 33.36 15.47
CA ARG A 90 0.94 33.35 14.13
C ARG A 90 1.72 32.51 13.11
N TRP A 91 3.05 32.56 13.16
CA TRP A 91 3.89 31.72 12.31
C TRP A 91 3.73 30.23 12.65
N ALA A 92 3.75 29.88 13.94
CA ALA A 92 3.55 28.51 14.42
C ALA A 92 2.17 27.96 14.03
N THR A 93 1.09 28.73 14.19
CA THR A 93 -0.26 28.35 13.75
C THR A 93 -0.32 28.07 12.24
N LYS A 94 0.28 28.93 11.41
CA LYS A 94 0.34 28.72 9.95
C LYS A 94 1.13 27.46 9.59
N LEU A 95 2.25 27.21 10.26
CA LEU A 95 3.06 26.01 10.05
C LEU A 95 2.28 24.74 10.40
N LEU A 96 1.60 24.72 11.55
CA LEU A 96 0.81 23.57 12.00
C LEU A 96 -0.36 23.28 11.06
N ARG A 97 -1.07 24.32 10.59
CA ARG A 97 -2.14 24.17 9.59
C ARG A 97 -1.60 23.60 8.27
N ARG A 98 -0.45 24.09 7.80
CA ARG A 98 0.22 23.53 6.60
C ARG A 98 0.57 22.06 6.77
N MET A 99 1.18 21.68 7.90
CA MET A 99 1.50 20.28 8.19
C MET A 99 0.26 19.39 8.27
N ALA A 100 -0.86 19.91 8.80
CA ALA A 100 -2.12 19.18 8.85
C ALA A 100 -2.66 18.90 7.43
N ASP A 101 -2.55 19.87 6.53
CA ASP A 101 -3.00 19.70 5.14
C ASP A 101 -2.06 18.79 4.33
N GLU A 102 -0.74 18.84 4.57
CA GLU A 102 0.23 17.90 3.99
C GLU A 102 0.01 16.45 4.46
N THR A 103 -0.43 16.26 5.71
CA THR A 103 -0.74 14.93 6.28
C THR A 103 -1.93 14.27 5.58
N ALA A 104 -2.89 15.06 5.06
CA ALA A 104 -4.02 14.54 4.29
C ALA A 104 -3.64 14.08 2.87
N ALA A 105 -2.47 14.49 2.36
CA ALA A 105 -2.07 14.31 0.97
C ALA A 105 -1.10 13.13 0.74
N THR A 106 -0.84 12.30 1.75
CA THR A 106 0.21 11.26 1.70
C THR A 106 -0.33 9.83 1.67
N GLU A 107 -1.24 9.54 0.75
CA GLU A 107 -1.28 8.19 0.19
C GLU A 107 -0.12 8.05 -0.79
N THR A 108 0.96 7.44 -0.33
CA THR A 108 2.11 7.17 -1.20
C THR A 108 1.68 6.12 -2.22
N PRO A 109 1.76 6.39 -3.54
CA PRO A 109 1.42 5.40 -4.55
C PRO A 109 2.27 4.16 -4.32
N TRP A 110 1.64 3.00 -4.30
CA TRP A 110 2.34 1.75 -4.17
C TRP A 110 3.40 1.64 -5.26
N PRO A 111 4.65 1.28 -4.92
CA PRO A 111 5.70 1.20 -5.92
C PRO A 111 5.34 0.15 -6.96
N THR A 112 5.51 0.47 -8.24
CA THR A 112 5.44 -0.51 -9.33
C THR A 112 6.42 -1.65 -9.01
N ARG A 113 5.91 -2.88 -8.96
CA ARG A 113 6.74 -4.06 -8.74
C ARG A 113 7.09 -4.67 -10.10
N GLN A 114 8.37 -4.98 -10.28
CA GLN A 114 8.86 -5.68 -11.47
C GLN A 114 9.43 -7.03 -11.04
N ARG A 115 9.02 -8.09 -11.72
CA ARG A 115 9.54 -9.45 -11.55
C ARG A 115 9.85 -10.04 -12.92
N TRP A 116 10.66 -11.10 -12.94
CA TRP A 116 11.03 -11.82 -14.15
C TRP A 116 10.71 -13.28 -13.99
N ARG A 117 10.15 -13.94 -15.00
CA ARG A 117 9.83 -15.38 -14.93
C ARG A 117 10.25 -16.11 -16.19
N VAL A 118 10.40 -17.42 -16.07
CA VAL A 118 10.73 -18.31 -17.17
C VAL A 118 9.46 -19.10 -17.46
N GLU A 119 8.88 -18.85 -18.61
CA GLU A 119 7.69 -19.56 -19.07
C GLU A 119 8.09 -20.75 -19.92
N LEU A 120 7.27 -21.80 -19.83
CA LEU A 120 7.41 -23.06 -20.53
C LEU A 120 6.24 -23.21 -21.49
N PHE A 121 6.49 -23.46 -22.77
CA PHE A 121 5.39 -23.67 -23.71
C PHE A 121 4.80 -25.08 -23.51
N ASP A 122 3.52 -25.15 -23.14
CA ASP A 122 2.75 -26.38 -23.09
C ASP A 122 2.12 -26.62 -24.47
N TYR A 123 2.54 -27.69 -25.13
CA TYR A 123 2.03 -28.04 -26.46
C TYR A 123 0.64 -28.67 -26.43
N LEU A 124 0.20 -29.22 -25.30
CA LEU A 124 -1.14 -29.80 -25.18
C LEU A 124 -2.20 -28.71 -24.99
N ALA A 125 -1.86 -27.66 -24.25
CA ALA A 125 -2.72 -26.51 -24.02
C ALA A 125 -2.47 -25.34 -25.00
N GLU A 126 -1.45 -25.45 -25.85
CA GLU A 126 -1.00 -24.41 -26.78
C GLU A 126 -0.73 -23.04 -26.12
N GLU A 127 -0.31 -23.05 -24.86
CA GLU A 127 -0.12 -21.85 -24.05
C GLU A 127 1.24 -21.80 -23.35
N TRP A 128 1.60 -20.62 -22.86
CA TRP A 128 2.80 -20.43 -22.05
C TRP A 128 2.45 -20.60 -20.57
N ALA A 129 2.88 -21.72 -19.98
CA ALA A 129 2.72 -21.98 -18.57
C ALA A 129 3.69 -21.09 -17.76
N PRO A 130 3.18 -20.31 -16.79
CA PRO A 130 4.04 -19.47 -15.95
C PRO A 130 4.92 -20.33 -15.05
N GLY A 131 6.21 -20.04 -15.03
CA GLY A 131 7.14 -20.61 -14.07
C GLY A 131 7.31 -19.74 -12.83
N THR A 132 8.30 -20.08 -12.02
CA THR A 132 8.71 -19.30 -10.85
C THR A 132 9.12 -17.87 -11.25
N SER A 133 8.80 -16.89 -10.40
CA SER A 133 9.16 -15.47 -10.59
C SER A 133 10.34 -15.05 -9.71
N TRP A 134 11.32 -14.37 -10.31
CA TRP A 134 12.54 -13.83 -9.71
C TRP A 134 12.51 -12.30 -9.62
N PRO A 135 13.21 -11.72 -8.62
CA PRO A 135 13.33 -10.26 -8.48
C PRO A 135 14.18 -9.61 -9.58
N THR A 136 15.14 -10.32 -10.17
CA THR A 136 16.05 -9.75 -11.20
C THR A 136 16.05 -10.56 -12.49
N ARG A 137 16.42 -9.89 -13.59
CA ARG A 137 16.52 -10.51 -14.93
C ARG A 137 17.63 -11.55 -14.96
N GLU A 138 18.72 -11.27 -14.27
CA GLU A 138 19.92 -12.10 -14.22
C GLU A 138 19.59 -13.46 -13.62
N GLN A 139 18.88 -13.49 -12.49
CA GLN A 139 18.44 -14.74 -11.85
C GLN A 139 17.50 -15.55 -12.75
N ALA A 140 16.56 -14.88 -13.43
CA ALA A 140 15.67 -15.55 -14.38
C ALA A 140 16.45 -16.12 -15.58
N THR A 141 17.46 -15.42 -16.06
CA THR A 141 18.31 -15.84 -17.18
C THR A 141 19.20 -17.02 -16.79
N GLU A 142 19.82 -16.97 -15.62
CA GLU A 142 20.61 -18.09 -15.08
C GLU A 142 19.74 -19.35 -14.96
N ARG A 143 18.51 -19.19 -14.44
CA ARG A 143 17.58 -20.31 -14.34
C ARG A 143 17.17 -20.84 -15.72
N TYR A 144 16.92 -19.95 -16.69
CA TYR A 144 16.59 -20.31 -18.06
C TYR A 144 17.69 -21.19 -18.69
N GLU A 145 18.95 -20.77 -18.60
CA GLU A 145 20.07 -21.54 -19.16
C GLU A 145 20.26 -22.88 -18.45
N LEU A 146 20.11 -22.91 -17.12
CA LEU A 146 20.15 -24.16 -16.35
C LEU A 146 19.04 -25.14 -16.77
N MET A 147 17.82 -24.66 -16.97
CA MET A 147 16.69 -25.51 -17.41
C MET A 147 16.88 -26.01 -18.85
N LYS A 148 17.39 -25.15 -19.74
CA LYS A 148 17.72 -25.50 -21.12
C LYS A 148 18.78 -26.60 -21.19
N ALA A 149 19.79 -26.55 -20.33
CA ALA A 149 20.82 -27.58 -20.25
C ALA A 149 20.30 -28.90 -19.64
N LYS A 150 19.48 -28.84 -18.59
CA LYS A 150 19.00 -30.04 -17.88
C LYS A 150 17.88 -30.80 -18.59
N ALA A 151 17.02 -30.10 -19.32
CA ALA A 151 15.86 -30.69 -19.98
C ALA A 151 15.63 -30.04 -21.36
N PRO A 152 16.51 -30.30 -22.35
CA PRO A 152 16.39 -29.71 -23.67
C PRO A 152 15.20 -30.26 -24.47
N THR A 153 14.77 -31.49 -24.17
CA THR A 153 13.66 -32.19 -24.86
C THR A 153 12.68 -32.79 -23.85
N TRP A 154 11.44 -32.96 -24.29
CA TRP A 154 10.42 -33.73 -23.59
C TRP A 154 10.69 -35.24 -23.69
N LYS A 155 9.89 -36.06 -23.01
CA LYS A 155 10.04 -37.53 -23.03
C LYS A 155 9.85 -38.15 -24.41
N ASP A 156 9.09 -37.50 -25.28
CA ASP A 156 8.84 -37.89 -26.67
C ASP A 156 9.93 -37.40 -27.64
N GLY A 157 10.95 -36.68 -27.15
CA GLY A 157 12.03 -36.10 -27.96
C GLY A 157 11.72 -34.71 -28.51
N THR A 158 10.51 -34.18 -28.33
CA THR A 158 10.14 -32.83 -28.80
C THR A 158 10.98 -31.77 -28.07
N PRO A 159 11.60 -30.79 -28.77
CA PRO A 159 12.35 -29.73 -28.12
C PRO A 159 11.50 -28.88 -27.18
N VAL A 160 12.01 -28.60 -25.99
CA VAL A 160 11.30 -27.76 -25.02
C VAL A 160 11.49 -26.29 -25.36
N ARG A 161 10.39 -25.56 -25.56
CA ARG A 161 10.40 -24.10 -25.75
C ARG A 161 10.25 -23.38 -24.41
N ARG A 162 11.14 -22.43 -24.16
CA ARG A 162 11.16 -21.59 -22.96
C ARG A 162 11.35 -20.12 -23.36
N ARG A 163 10.87 -19.20 -22.54
CA ARG A 163 11.14 -17.76 -22.71
C ARG A 163 11.27 -17.07 -21.35
N VAL A 164 12.08 -16.02 -21.29
CA VAL A 164 12.16 -15.13 -20.12
C VAL A 164 11.21 -13.96 -20.36
N VAL A 165 10.33 -13.69 -19.41
CA VAL A 165 9.30 -12.64 -19.49
C VAL A 165 9.43 -11.70 -18.29
N ARG A 166 9.21 -10.40 -18.53
CA ARG A 166 9.08 -9.39 -17.48
C ARG A 166 7.62 -9.22 -17.09
N GLU A 167 7.34 -9.32 -15.80
CA GLU A 167 6.07 -9.05 -15.18
C GLU A 167 6.12 -7.68 -14.48
N THR A 168 5.18 -6.80 -14.81
CA THR A 168 5.05 -5.48 -14.18
C THR A 168 3.69 -5.40 -13.51
N THR A 169 3.68 -5.29 -12.19
CA THR A 169 2.47 -5.13 -11.39
C THR A 169 2.35 -3.68 -10.96
N THR A 170 1.27 -3.03 -11.39
CA THR A 170 0.89 -1.68 -10.97
C THR A 170 -0.38 -1.78 -10.14
N TYR A 171 -0.38 -1.14 -8.97
CA TYR A 171 -1.56 -1.08 -8.11
C TYR A 171 -2.24 0.27 -8.32
N THR A 172 -3.51 0.25 -8.68
CA THR A 172 -4.38 1.43 -8.68
C THR A 172 -5.27 1.37 -7.45
N VAL A 173 -5.19 2.38 -6.59
CA VAL A 173 -6.16 2.55 -5.50
C VAL A 173 -7.39 3.20 -6.13
N GLU A 174 -8.52 2.50 -6.15
CA GLU A 174 -9.79 3.14 -6.50
C GLU A 174 -10.18 4.05 -5.34
N ALA A 175 -10.27 5.35 -5.58
CA ALA A 175 -10.80 6.28 -4.60
C ALA A 175 -12.31 6.06 -4.52
N ASP A 176 -12.79 5.56 -3.39
CA ASP A 176 -14.21 5.52 -3.08
C ASP A 176 -14.77 6.95 -3.17
N THR A 177 -15.42 7.22 -4.29
CA THR A 177 -16.05 8.52 -4.53
C THR A 177 -17.41 8.45 -3.85
N GLU A 178 -17.46 8.75 -2.56
CA GLU A 178 -18.73 8.88 -1.84
C GLU A 178 -19.57 9.96 -2.54
N PRO A 179 -20.83 9.68 -2.93
CA PRO A 179 -21.64 10.67 -3.62
C PRO A 179 -21.93 11.83 -2.66
N ALA A 180 -21.62 13.05 -3.09
CA ALA A 180 -21.82 14.27 -2.34
C ALA A 180 -23.32 14.44 -1.98
N ALA A 181 -23.70 13.92 -0.81
CA ALA A 181 -25.03 14.12 -0.23
C ALA A 181 -25.09 15.54 0.34
N GLY A 182 -25.49 16.53 -0.48
CA GLY A 182 -25.56 17.89 0.04
C GLY A 182 -25.94 19.00 -0.93
N ALA A 183 -26.81 18.77 -1.91
CA ALA A 183 -27.47 19.87 -2.64
C ALA A 183 -28.96 19.91 -2.26
N ARG A 184 -29.28 20.44 -1.06
CA ARG A 184 -30.64 20.93 -0.81
C ARG A 184 -30.72 22.34 -1.37
N GLN A 185 -31.40 22.48 -2.52
CA GLN A 185 -31.89 23.76 -3.01
C GLN A 185 -32.99 24.25 -2.06
N ASP A 186 -32.70 25.25 -1.24
CA ASP A 186 -33.74 26.05 -0.59
C ASP A 186 -34.39 26.94 -1.67
N GLY A 187 -35.51 26.44 -2.20
CA GLY A 187 -36.45 27.25 -2.95
C GLY A 187 -37.43 27.92 -1.99
N ALA A 188 -37.29 29.22 -1.80
CA ALA A 188 -38.37 30.08 -1.34
C ALA A 188 -38.26 31.43 -2.07
N GLN A 189 -38.99 31.56 -3.18
CA GLN A 189 -39.33 32.85 -3.77
C GLN A 189 -40.49 33.49 -2.98
N PRO A 190 -40.55 34.84 -2.90
CA PRO A 190 -41.64 35.57 -2.26
C PRO A 190 -42.97 35.49 -3.04
#